data_AF-M1AA84-F1
#
_entry.id   AF-M1AA84-F1
#
_cell.length_a   1.000
_cell.length_b   1.000
_cell.length_c   1.000
_cell.angle_alpha   90.00
_cell.angle_beta   90.00
_cell.angle_gamma   90.00
#
_symmetry.space_group_name_H-M   'P 1'
#
loop_
_entity.id
_entity.type
_entity.pdbx_description
1 polymer ?
#
loop_
_entity_poly.entity_id
_entity_poly.type
_entity_poly.pdbx_seq_one_letter_code
_entity_poly.pdbx_strand_id
1 'polypeptide(L)'
;MSFQRFYDTWFDQLKEIVRQLSQVPRPATSEQHRELHQQLVQKVVSHIYEYYRVKSLAAKNDILSVYSAPWSTSLERSLHWIAGWRPTTAFHLIYTESSILFESHIIDILRGLRYGDLGDLSPDQLARVSELQCEAVQEENSITDEFNDWQARNPHLSLPFSFFFLRPLCHLQ
;
A
#
# COMPACT_ATOMS: atom_id res chain seq x y z
N MET A 1 17.87 -18.07 -5.50
CA MET A 1 17.12 -18.23 -4.22
C MET A 1 15.64 -18.28 -4.55
N SER A 2 14.83 -19.06 -3.82
CA SER A 2 13.37 -19.04 -4.00
C SER A 2 12.78 -17.71 -3.50
N PHE A 3 11.66 -17.26 -4.08
CA PHE A 3 11.00 -16.03 -3.68
C PHE A 3 10.59 -16.06 -2.20
N GLN A 4 10.18 -17.22 -1.68
CA GLN A 4 9.83 -17.38 -0.27
C GLN A 4 10.98 -17.03 0.68
N ARG A 5 12.20 -17.54 0.44
CA ARG A 5 13.36 -17.20 1.29
C ARG A 5 13.72 -15.71 1.22
N PHE A 6 13.55 -15.11 0.04
CA PHE A 6 13.69 -13.67 -0.12
C PHE A 6 12.64 -12.93 0.70
N TYR A 7 11.37 -13.32 0.61
CA TYR A 7 10.27 -12.70 1.35
C TYR A 7 10.49 -12.78 2.86
N ASP A 8 10.88 -13.93 3.40
CA ASP A 8 11.10 -14.10 4.84
C ASP A 8 12.16 -13.12 5.34
N THR A 9 13.30 -13.05 4.63
CA THR A 9 14.39 -12.12 4.94
C THR A 9 13.95 -10.66 4.80
N TRP A 10 13.24 -10.35 3.72
CA TRP A 10 12.72 -9.02 3.45
C TRP A 10 11.72 -8.57 4.51
N PHE A 11 10.86 -9.47 4.98
CA PHE A 11 9.85 -9.19 5.99
C PHE A 11 10.48 -8.95 7.36
N ASP A 12 11.50 -9.72 7.74
CA ASP A 12 12.29 -9.47 8.94
C ASP A 12 12.97 -8.10 8.91
N GLN A 13 13.54 -7.72 7.77
CA GLN A 13 14.12 -6.39 7.58
C GLN A 13 13.07 -5.28 7.64
N LEU A 14 11.88 -5.50 7.06
CA LEU A 14 10.78 -4.54 7.13
C LEU A 14 10.35 -4.29 8.57
N LYS A 15 10.19 -5.35 9.38
CA LYS A 15 9.85 -5.22 10.81
C LYS A 15 10.86 -4.36 11.56
N GLU A 16 12.15 -4.55 11.27
CA GLU A 16 13.21 -3.76 11.90
C GLU A 16 13.16 -2.29 11.48
N ILE A 17 12.91 -2.00 10.20
CA ILE A 17 12.77 -0.60 9.74
C ILE A 17 11.53 0.05 10.37
N VAL A 18 10.40 -0.65 10.45
CA VAL A 18 9.18 -0.15 11.11
C VAL A 18 9.41 0.10 12.59
N ARG A 19 10.15 -0.81 13.27
CA ARG A 19 10.56 -0.62 14.67
C ARG A 19 11.40 0.65 14.82
N GLN A 20 12.38 0.87 13.95
CA GLN A 20 13.20 2.10 13.97
C GLN A 20 12.34 3.35 13.77
N LEU A 21 11.41 3.36 12.81
CA LEU A 21 10.49 4.47 12.58
C LEU A 21 9.61 4.77 13.79
N SER A 22 9.12 3.73 14.48
CA SER A 22 8.27 3.89 15.66
C SER A 22 8.98 4.55 16.85
N GLN A 23 10.32 4.49 16.87
CA GLN A 23 11.15 5.07 17.94
C GLN A 23 11.55 6.52 17.69
N VAL A 24 11.38 7.03 16.46
CA VAL A 24 11.67 8.42 16.15
C VAL A 24 10.52 9.31 16.65
N PRO A 25 10.79 10.37 17.43
CA PRO A 25 9.75 11.27 17.91
C PRO A 25 8.94 11.90 16.78
N ARG A 26 7.62 11.97 16.96
CA ARG A 26 6.67 12.65 16.07
C ARG A 26 5.86 13.66 16.91
N PRO A 27 5.92 14.97 16.61
CA PRO A 27 6.78 15.61 15.60
C PRO A 27 8.27 15.57 15.99
N ALA A 28 9.16 15.73 15.00
CA ALA A 28 10.60 15.72 15.24
C ALA A 28 11.02 16.87 16.17
N THR A 29 11.74 16.56 17.25
CA THR A 29 12.15 17.54 18.26
C THR A 29 13.53 18.17 18.01
N SER A 30 14.29 17.65 17.05
CA SER A 30 15.61 18.13 16.68
C SER A 30 15.88 17.94 15.18
N GLU A 31 16.85 18.66 14.64
CA GLU A 31 17.30 18.50 13.25
C GLU A 31 17.80 17.07 12.97
N GLN A 32 18.53 16.48 13.93
CA GLN A 32 18.98 15.09 13.87
C GLN A 32 17.81 14.10 13.78
N HIS A 33 16.72 14.32 14.54
CA HIS A 33 15.52 13.49 14.42
C HIS A 33 14.85 13.63 13.06
N ARG A 34 14.83 14.84 12.49
CA ARG A 34 14.26 15.09 11.16
C ARG A 34 15.07 14.38 10.07
N GLU A 35 16.40 14.46 10.12
CA GLU A 35 17.29 13.77 9.17
C GLU A 35 17.15 12.25 9.29
N LEU A 36 17.16 11.72 10.51
CA LEU A 36 16.96 10.29 10.75
C LEU A 36 15.60 9.82 10.22
N HIS A 37 14.53 10.59 10.45
CA HIS A 37 13.20 10.28 9.92
C HIS A 37 13.20 10.22 8.39
N GLN A 38 13.81 11.20 7.72
CA GLN A 38 13.94 11.21 6.25
C GLN A 38 14.73 10.01 5.72
N GLN A 39 15.85 9.66 6.36
CA GLN A 39 16.66 8.50 5.99
C GLN A 39 15.87 7.19 6.14
N LEU A 40 15.13 7.03 7.23
CA LEU A 40 14.30 5.84 7.46
C LEU A 40 13.13 5.74 6.48
N VAL A 41 12.49 6.87 6.13
CA VAL A 41 11.45 6.91 5.09
C VAL A 41 12.03 6.49 3.74
N GLN A 42 13.18 7.04 3.33
CA GLN A 42 13.85 6.63 2.09
C GLN A 42 14.22 5.15 2.10
N LYS A 43 14.65 4.63 3.26
CA LYS A 43 14.95 3.21 3.45
C LYS A 43 13.71 2.33 3.26
N VAL A 44 12.56 2.68 3.85
CA VAL A 44 11.30 1.95 3.63
C VAL A 44 10.91 1.98 2.16
N VAL A 45 10.90 3.16 1.53
CA VAL A 45 10.50 3.30 0.12
C VAL A 45 11.37 2.41 -0.78
N SER A 46 12.69 2.43 -0.57
CA SER A 46 13.63 1.60 -1.32
C SER A 46 13.41 0.11 -1.06
N HIS A 47 13.09 -0.26 0.19
CA HIS A 47 12.81 -1.64 0.59
C HIS A 47 11.52 -2.19 -0.04
N ILE A 48 10.46 -1.38 -0.11
CA ILE A 48 9.22 -1.73 -0.82
C ILE A 48 9.46 -1.84 -2.33
N TYR A 49 10.23 -0.93 -2.92
CA TYR A 49 10.58 -1.01 -4.34
C TYR A 49 11.28 -2.33 -4.68
N GLU A 50 12.26 -2.73 -3.86
CA GLU A 50 13.00 -3.98 -4.06
C GLU A 50 12.08 -5.21 -3.98
N TYR A 51 11.10 -5.20 -3.06
CA TYR A 51 10.09 -6.27 -2.99
C TYR A 51 9.35 -6.45 -4.32
N TYR A 52 8.81 -5.38 -4.88
CA TYR A 52 8.07 -5.47 -6.14
C TYR A 52 8.98 -5.80 -7.33
N ARG A 53 10.23 -5.32 -7.33
CA ARG A 53 11.22 -5.68 -8.36
C ARG A 53 11.51 -7.17 -8.37
N VAL A 54 11.81 -7.76 -7.21
CA VAL A 54 12.10 -9.20 -7.08
C VAL A 54 10.85 -10.05 -7.31
N LYS A 55 9.67 -9.58 -6.84
CA LYS A 55 8.39 -10.26 -7.08
C LYS A 55 8.04 -10.31 -8.56
N SER A 56 8.25 -9.22 -9.30
CA SER A 56 8.07 -9.17 -10.75
C SER A 56 8.98 -10.17 -11.47
N LEU A 57 10.24 -10.27 -11.07
CA LEU A 57 11.17 -11.26 -11.62
C LEU A 57 10.73 -12.70 -11.30
N ALA A 58 10.27 -12.96 -10.08
CA ALA A 58 9.75 -14.27 -9.70
C ALA A 58 8.50 -14.64 -10.51
N ALA A 59 7.58 -13.69 -10.73
CA ALA A 59 6.35 -13.91 -11.49
C ALA A 59 6.63 -14.23 -12.95
N LYS A 60 7.65 -13.62 -13.56
CA LYS A 60 8.10 -13.93 -14.93
C LYS A 60 8.65 -15.35 -15.07
N ASN A 61 9.20 -15.92 -13.99
CA ASN A 61 9.73 -17.28 -14.00
C ASN A 61 8.67 -18.32 -13.66
N ASP A 62 7.83 -18.05 -12.66
CA ASP A 62 6.77 -18.93 -12.20
C ASP A 62 5.61 -18.11 -11.61
N ILE A 63 4.63 -17.81 -12.46
CA ILE A 63 3.44 -17.05 -12.07
C ILE A 63 2.55 -17.82 -11.10
N LEU A 64 2.49 -19.16 -11.18
CA LEU A 64 1.61 -19.97 -10.34
C LEU A 64 2.12 -20.01 -8.89
N SER A 65 3.44 -20.10 -8.72
CA SER A 65 4.08 -19.97 -7.41
C SER A 65 3.86 -18.57 -6.82
N VAL A 66 3.92 -17.51 -7.65
CA VAL A 66 3.66 -16.16 -7.16
C VAL A 66 2.19 -15.93 -6.81
N TYR A 67 1.28 -16.46 -7.62
CA TYR A 67 -0.17 -16.33 -7.45
C TYR A 67 -0.67 -17.10 -6.22
N SER A 68 -0.17 -18.32 -6.00
CA SER A 68 -0.51 -19.12 -4.81
C SER A 68 0.04 -18.54 -3.51
N ALA A 69 1.02 -17.62 -3.59
CA ALA A 69 1.62 -16.89 -2.48
C ALA A 69 1.87 -17.76 -1.24
N PRO A 70 2.70 -18.83 -1.34
CA PRO A 70 2.93 -19.77 -0.25
C PRO A 70 3.62 -19.13 0.98
N TRP A 71 4.26 -17.97 0.79
CA TRP A 71 4.89 -17.19 1.84
C TRP A 71 3.91 -16.34 2.66
N SER A 72 2.64 -16.25 2.22
CA SER A 72 1.61 -15.41 2.83
C SER A 72 0.69 -16.24 3.74
N THR A 73 0.00 -15.61 4.68
CA THR A 73 -1.01 -16.29 5.51
C THR A 73 -2.31 -16.52 4.73
N SER A 74 -3.16 -17.44 5.20
CA SER A 74 -4.47 -17.65 4.56
C SER A 74 -5.37 -16.41 4.63
N LEU A 75 -5.26 -15.61 5.69
CA LEU A 75 -5.98 -14.34 5.82
C LEU A 75 -5.50 -13.33 4.77
N GLU A 76 -4.20 -13.12 4.67
CA GLU A 76 -3.62 -12.21 3.67
C GLU A 76 -4.01 -12.62 2.25
N ARG A 77 -3.92 -13.92 1.92
CA ARG A 77 -4.37 -14.45 0.63
C ARG A 77 -5.85 -14.23 0.36
N SER A 78 -6.71 -14.32 1.38
CA SER A 78 -8.15 -14.07 1.22
C SER A 78 -8.48 -12.61 0.87
N LEU A 79 -7.56 -11.69 1.15
CA LEU A 79 -7.67 -10.26 0.85
C LEU A 79 -6.96 -9.87 -0.46
N HIS A 80 -6.35 -10.83 -1.17
CA HIS A 80 -5.77 -10.57 -2.48
C HIS A 80 -6.84 -10.32 -3.53
N TRP A 81 -6.54 -9.38 -4.43
CA TRP A 81 -7.34 -9.12 -5.61
C TRP A 81 -6.88 -10.00 -6.80
N ILE A 82 -5.60 -9.93 -7.16
CA ILE A 82 -4.98 -10.77 -8.21
C ILE A 82 -3.84 -11.60 -7.63
N ALA A 83 -2.65 -11.01 -7.52
CA ALA A 83 -1.46 -11.62 -6.94
C ALA A 83 -0.95 -10.81 -5.74
N GLY A 84 -1.84 -10.06 -5.10
CA GLY A 84 -1.57 -9.13 -4.01
C GLY A 84 -2.80 -8.31 -3.63
N TRP A 85 -2.63 -7.43 -2.64
CA TRP A 85 -3.65 -6.46 -2.23
C TRP A 85 -3.97 -5.45 -3.34
N ARG A 86 -5.18 -4.90 -3.32
CA ARG A 86 -5.64 -3.90 -4.28
C ARG A 86 -5.09 -2.51 -3.90
N PRO A 87 -4.27 -1.84 -4.73
CA PRO A 87 -3.64 -0.56 -4.40
C PRO A 87 -4.59 0.51 -3.82
N THR A 88 -5.82 0.61 -4.32
CA THR A 88 -6.87 1.52 -3.83
C THR A 88 -7.19 1.36 -2.35
N THR A 89 -6.98 0.16 -1.77
CA THR A 89 -7.14 -0.09 -0.33
C THR A 89 -6.25 0.81 0.53
N ALA A 90 -5.03 1.15 0.09
CA ALA A 90 -4.16 2.03 0.87
C ALA A 90 -4.74 3.45 0.97
N PHE A 91 -5.32 3.97 -0.10
CA PHE A 91 -5.95 5.30 -0.10
C PHE A 91 -7.17 5.34 0.81
N HIS A 92 -7.99 4.28 0.81
CA HIS A 92 -9.10 4.18 1.76
C HIS A 92 -8.62 4.21 3.22
N LEU A 93 -7.52 3.53 3.53
CA LEU A 93 -6.93 3.59 4.87
C LEU A 93 -6.41 4.99 5.19
N ILE A 94 -5.71 5.65 4.27
CA ILE A 94 -5.21 7.01 4.47
C ILE A 94 -6.35 7.99 4.75
N TYR A 95 -7.42 7.98 3.96
CA TYR A 95 -8.57 8.86 4.19
C TYR A 95 -9.30 8.55 5.50
N THR A 96 -9.47 7.27 5.81
CA THR A 96 -10.15 6.85 7.05
C THR A 96 -9.35 7.30 8.27
N GLU A 97 -8.06 6.96 8.33
CA GLU A 97 -7.19 7.30 9.46
C GLU A 97 -6.95 8.80 9.58
N SER A 98 -6.74 9.51 8.45
CA SER A 98 -6.58 10.97 8.49
C SER A 98 -7.83 11.68 8.99
N SER A 99 -9.03 11.24 8.58
CA SER A 99 -10.30 11.80 9.07
C SER A 99 -10.46 11.57 10.57
N ILE A 100 -10.22 10.35 11.04
CA ILE A 100 -10.34 10.00 12.47
C ILE A 100 -9.36 10.82 13.31
N LEU A 101 -8.09 10.91 12.89
CA LEU A 101 -7.07 11.66 13.62
C LEU A 101 -7.34 13.16 13.59
N PHE A 102 -7.72 13.71 12.43
CA PHE A 102 -8.09 15.11 12.29
C PHE A 102 -9.25 15.47 13.22
N GLU A 103 -10.31 14.68 13.27
CA GLU A 103 -11.45 14.90 14.17
C GLU A 103 -11.02 14.85 15.65
N SER A 104 -10.14 13.92 16.01
CA SER A 104 -9.65 13.79 17.39
C SER A 104 -8.77 14.96 17.83
N HIS A 105 -8.15 15.67 16.89
CA HIS A 105 -7.18 16.75 17.15
C HIS A 105 -7.66 18.13 16.67
N ILE A 106 -8.90 18.26 16.18
CA ILE A 106 -9.36 19.44 15.44
C ILE A 106 -9.16 20.76 16.20
N ILE A 107 -9.44 20.79 17.50
CA ILE A 107 -9.29 21.99 18.33
C ILE A 107 -7.83 22.40 18.45
N ASP A 108 -6.93 21.43 18.59
CA ASP A 108 -5.50 21.68 18.74
C ASP A 108 -4.87 22.06 17.40
N ILE A 109 -5.32 21.45 16.31
CA ILE A 109 -4.95 21.84 14.93
C ILE A 109 -5.39 23.29 14.64
N LEU A 110 -6.61 23.68 15.01
CA LEU A 110 -7.11 25.05 14.84
C LEU A 110 -6.32 26.07 15.69
N ARG A 111 -5.69 25.63 16.77
CA ARG A 111 -4.75 26.42 17.58
C ARG A 111 -3.32 26.42 17.02
N GLY A 112 -3.07 25.72 15.91
CA GLY A 112 -1.78 25.63 15.25
C GLY A 112 -0.85 24.54 15.77
N LEU A 113 -1.34 23.62 16.62
CA LEU A 113 -0.57 22.46 17.09
C LEU A 113 -0.54 21.37 16.03
N ARG A 114 0.57 20.63 15.97
CA ARG A 114 0.83 19.54 15.03
C ARG A 114 1.35 18.32 15.77
N TYR A 115 0.77 17.16 15.47
CA TYR A 115 1.08 15.85 16.05
C TYR A 115 2.07 15.04 15.19
N GLY A 116 2.26 15.42 13.92
CA GLY A 116 3.13 14.72 12.99
C GLY A 116 2.57 13.38 12.51
N ASP A 117 1.24 13.23 12.52
CA ASP A 117 0.52 12.06 12.03
C ASP A 117 -0.34 12.37 10.80
N LEU A 118 -1.26 11.46 10.43
CA LEU A 118 -2.11 11.65 9.24
C LEU A 118 -3.22 12.69 9.44
N GLY A 119 -3.52 13.11 10.67
CA GLY A 119 -4.47 14.20 10.95
C GLY A 119 -3.93 15.57 10.56
N ASP A 120 -2.60 15.69 10.41
CA ASP A 120 -1.93 16.93 10.03
C ASP A 120 -1.79 17.17 8.53
N LEU A 121 -2.33 16.28 7.69
CA LEU A 121 -2.22 16.40 6.24
C LEU A 121 -2.83 17.72 5.75
N SER A 122 -2.04 18.47 4.99
CA SER A 122 -2.50 19.70 4.36
C SER A 122 -3.44 19.40 3.18
N PRO A 123 -4.28 20.37 2.76
CA PRO A 123 -5.08 20.23 1.55
C PRO A 123 -4.26 19.86 0.32
N ASP A 124 -3.06 20.44 0.15
CA ASP A 124 -2.16 20.12 -0.96
C ASP A 124 -1.62 18.68 -0.88
N GLN A 125 -1.37 18.17 0.34
CA GLN A 125 -0.96 16.78 0.53
C GLN A 125 -2.12 15.83 0.18
N LEU A 126 -3.34 16.14 0.63
CA LEU A 126 -4.54 15.35 0.31
C LEU A 126 -4.87 15.39 -1.19
N ALA A 127 -4.66 16.52 -1.86
CA ALA A 127 -4.83 16.64 -3.30
C ALA A 127 -3.87 15.70 -4.06
N ARG A 128 -2.60 15.64 -3.67
CA ARG A 128 -1.63 14.68 -4.27
C ARG A 128 -2.01 13.22 -4.01
N VAL A 129 -2.53 12.92 -2.83
CA VAL A 129 -3.05 11.58 -2.51
C VAL A 129 -4.24 11.24 -3.41
N SER A 130 -5.14 12.20 -3.65
CA SER A 130 -6.30 12.03 -4.53
C SER A 130 -5.89 11.82 -5.99
N GLU A 131 -4.88 12.55 -6.47
CA GLU A 131 -4.33 12.37 -7.82
C GLU A 131 -3.77 10.95 -8.01
N LEU A 132 -2.94 10.50 -7.07
CA LEU A 132 -2.41 9.13 -7.06
C LEU A 132 -3.51 8.07 -6.95
N GLN A 133 -4.60 8.35 -6.23
CA GLN A 133 -5.76 7.46 -6.17
C GLN A 133 -6.43 7.34 -7.54
N CYS A 134 -6.63 8.45 -8.24
CA CYS A 134 -7.22 8.45 -9.58
C CYS A 134 -6.36 7.63 -10.56
N GLU A 135 -5.04 7.82 -10.54
CA GLU A 135 -4.10 7.02 -11.32
C GLU A 135 -4.21 5.53 -10.98
N ALA A 136 -4.20 5.18 -9.69
CA ALA A 136 -4.34 3.80 -9.25
C ALA A 136 -5.67 3.17 -9.69
N VAL A 137 -6.78 3.93 -9.63
CA VAL A 137 -8.09 3.47 -10.10
C VAL A 137 -8.06 3.19 -11.60
N GLN A 138 -7.44 4.07 -12.39
CA GLN A 138 -7.34 3.89 -13.84
C GLN A 138 -6.56 2.62 -14.18
N GLU A 139 -5.40 2.42 -13.56
CA GLU A 139 -4.56 1.22 -13.76
C GLU A 139 -5.28 -0.06 -13.30
N GLU A 140 -5.94 -0.03 -12.13
CA GLU A 140 -6.72 -1.16 -11.63
C GLU A 140 -7.86 -1.55 -12.56
N ASN A 141 -8.58 -0.57 -13.11
CA ASN A 141 -9.65 -0.83 -14.07
C ASN A 141 -9.08 -1.43 -15.36
N SER A 142 -7.98 -0.90 -15.89
CA SER A 142 -7.32 -1.46 -17.08
C SER A 142 -6.93 -2.92 -16.87
N ILE A 143 -6.32 -3.25 -15.73
CA ILE A 143 -5.95 -4.62 -15.39
C ILE A 143 -7.19 -5.51 -15.23
N THR A 144 -8.26 -4.98 -14.60
CA THR A 144 -9.54 -5.70 -14.45
C THR A 144 -10.14 -6.05 -15.80
N ASP A 145 -10.17 -5.08 -16.72
CA ASP A 145 -10.75 -5.24 -18.05
C ASP A 145 -9.96 -6.24 -18.89
N GLU A 146 -8.62 -6.13 -18.91
CA GLU A 146 -7.74 -7.10 -19.56
C GLU A 146 -7.94 -8.53 -19.04
N PHE A 147 -8.08 -8.66 -17.72
CA PHE A 147 -8.32 -9.95 -17.08
C PHE A 147 -9.69 -10.52 -17.44
N ASN A 148 -10.75 -9.70 -17.42
CA ASN A 148 -12.10 -10.10 -17.82
C ASN A 148 -12.14 -10.57 -19.28
N ASP A 149 -11.49 -9.83 -20.18
CA ASP A 149 -11.35 -10.21 -21.60
C ASP A 149 -10.60 -11.53 -21.77
N TRP A 150 -9.55 -11.76 -20.97
CA TRP A 150 -8.84 -13.02 -20.97
C TRP A 150 -9.72 -14.18 -20.48
N GLN A 151 -10.51 -13.99 -19.42
CA GLN A 151 -11.44 -15.00 -18.91
C GLN A 151 -12.54 -15.33 -19.91
N ALA A 152 -13.11 -14.33 -20.59
CA ALA A 152 -14.12 -14.52 -21.61
C ALA A 152 -13.61 -15.40 -22.78
N ARG A 153 -12.32 -15.25 -23.13
CA ARG A 153 -11.66 -16.10 -24.14
C ARG A 153 -11.27 -17.49 -23.64
N ASN A 154 -11.15 -17.68 -22.32
CA ASN A 154 -10.67 -18.94 -21.71
C ASN A 154 -11.63 -19.45 -20.62
N PRO A 155 -12.89 -19.79 -20.96
CA PRO A 155 -13.92 -20.14 -19.97
C PRO A 155 -13.60 -21.41 -19.16
N HIS A 156 -12.72 -22.28 -19.67
CA HIS A 156 -12.27 -23.49 -19.00
C HIS A 156 -11.20 -23.23 -17.91
N LEU A 157 -10.64 -22.02 -17.85
CA LEU A 157 -9.63 -21.58 -16.88
C LEU A 157 -10.17 -20.50 -15.94
N SER A 158 -11.47 -20.50 -15.65
CA SER A 158 -12.09 -19.51 -14.76
C SER A 158 -11.42 -19.55 -13.38
N LEU A 159 -10.68 -18.49 -13.04
CA LEU A 159 -10.13 -18.30 -11.70
C LEU A 159 -11.19 -17.64 -10.83
N PRO A 160 -11.43 -18.14 -9.59
CA PRO A 160 -12.33 -17.49 -8.66
C PRO A 160 -11.72 -16.13 -8.28
N PHE A 161 -12.27 -15.06 -8.84
CA PHE A 161 -11.91 -13.71 -8.44
C PHE A 161 -12.73 -13.34 -7.20
N SER A 162 -12.05 -12.92 -6.14
CA SER A 162 -12.71 -12.24 -5.03
C SER A 162 -13.24 -10.90 -5.55
N PHE A 163 -14.53 -10.85 -5.89
CA PHE A 163 -15.29 -9.61 -6.06
C PHE A 163 -15.48 -8.92 -4.69
N PHE A 164 -14.39 -8.61 -4.00
CA PHE A 164 -14.44 -7.86 -2.75
C PHE A 164 -13.82 -6.49 -2.96
N PHE A 165 -14.65 -5.50 -2.62
CA PHE A 165 -14.49 -4.04 -2.71
C PHE A 165 -14.88 -3.39 -4.05
N LEU A 166 -16.15 -2.99 -4.06
CA LEU A 166 -16.75 -1.78 -4.63
C LEU A 166 -16.05 -1.15 -5.84
N ARG A 167 -16.82 -1.02 -6.93
CA ARG A 167 -16.62 -0.03 -7.99
C ARG A 167 -16.06 1.29 -7.39
N PRO A 168 -14.95 1.83 -7.90
CA PRO A 168 -14.46 3.12 -7.45
C PRO A 168 -15.53 4.19 -7.71
N LEU A 169 -15.88 4.93 -6.66
CA LEU A 169 -16.69 6.15 -6.73
C LEU A 169 -15.85 7.28 -7.35
N CYS A 170 -15.44 7.15 -8.61
CA CYS A 170 -14.82 8.24 -9.37
C CYS A 170 -15.82 8.99 -10.27
N HIS A 171 -17.13 8.80 -10.06
CA HIS A 171 -18.19 9.48 -10.82
C HIS A 171 -19.03 10.47 -9.98
N LEU A 172 -18.45 11.06 -8.93
CA LEU A 172 -19.06 12.19 -8.22
C LEU A 172 -18.07 13.36 -8.17
N GLN A 173 -17.87 13.98 -9.33
CA GLN A 173 -17.56 15.41 -9.46
C GLN A 173 -18.48 16.01 -10.52
#